data_AF-A0A946G0H4-F1
#
_entry.id   AF-A0A946G0H4-F1
#
_cell.length_a   1.000
_cell.length_b   1.000
_cell.length_c   1.000
_cell.angle_alpha   90.00
_cell.angle_beta   90.00
_cell.angle_gamma   90.00
#
_symmetry.space_group_name_H-M   'P 1'
#
loop_
_entity.id
_entity.type
_entity.pdbx_description
1 polymer ?
#
loop_
_entity_poly.entity_id
_entity_poly.type
_entity_poly.pdbx_seq_one_letter_code
_entity_poly.pdbx_strand_id
1 'polypeptide(L)'
;MNGIYAMVMDPKRNPLSTLRPQHKFQLMVYLSSMWTAIFCASIGSWMYYGELMVGHLLFAAGILITAAVFSSASKASAVATRTYRDFARSDRTPRYDDVWGA
;
A
#
# COMPACT_ATOMS: atom_id res chain seq x y z
N MET A 1 -3.83 12.28 45.08
CA MET A 1 -3.73 11.53 43.81
C MET A 1 -3.24 12.50 42.74
N ASN A 2 -1.92 12.63 42.56
CA ASN A 2 -1.35 13.49 41.52
C ASN A 2 -1.00 12.60 40.31
N GLY A 3 -1.88 12.60 39.31
CA GLY A 3 -1.64 11.91 38.04
C GLY A 3 -1.78 12.89 36.87
N ILE A 4 -1.13 12.59 35.75
CA ILE A 4 -1.18 13.38 34.50
C ILE A 4 -2.64 13.69 34.11
N TYR A 5 -3.55 12.73 34.34
CA TYR A 5 -4.99 12.89 34.17
C TYR A 5 -5.57 14.08 34.95
N ALA A 6 -5.19 14.24 36.22
CA ALA A 6 -5.67 15.36 37.05
C ALA A 6 -5.12 16.71 36.57
N MET A 7 -3.98 16.76 35.87
CA MET A 7 -3.50 18.02 35.29
C MET A 7 -4.29 18.43 34.04
N VAL A 8 -4.83 17.46 33.29
CA VAL A 8 -5.59 17.73 32.06
C VAL A 8 -7.08 17.95 32.37
N MET A 9 -7.67 17.10 33.21
CA MET A 9 -9.12 17.05 33.44
C MET A 9 -9.61 17.86 34.64
N ASP A 10 -8.73 18.28 35.56
CA ASP A 10 -9.16 19.13 36.68
C ASP A 10 -9.27 20.60 36.25
N PRO A 11 -10.47 21.21 36.23
CA PRO A 11 -10.66 22.60 35.83
C PRO A 11 -9.96 23.61 36.76
N LYS A 12 -9.51 23.20 37.95
CA LYS A 12 -8.74 24.05 38.89
C LYS A 12 -7.24 23.98 38.66
N ARG A 13 -6.73 22.94 38.01
CA ARG A 13 -5.28 22.70 37.82
C ARG A 13 -4.85 22.80 36.35
N ASN A 14 -5.77 22.62 35.42
CA ASN A 14 -5.54 22.77 33.99
C ASN A 14 -5.11 24.23 33.67
N PRO A 15 -4.21 24.46 32.68
CA PRO A 15 -3.90 25.77 32.11
C PRO A 15 -5.12 26.68 31.82
N LEU A 16 -6.30 26.10 31.58
CA LEU A 16 -7.57 26.80 31.39
C LEU A 16 -8.21 27.33 32.70
N SER A 17 -7.54 27.14 33.85
CA SER A 17 -8.00 27.52 35.19
C SER A 17 -8.18 29.03 35.40
N THR A 18 -7.56 29.88 34.57
CA THR A 18 -7.69 31.35 34.63
C THR A 18 -8.98 31.88 34.02
N LEU A 19 -9.69 31.08 33.21
CA LEU A 19 -10.90 31.52 32.51
C LEU A 19 -12.17 31.50 33.40
N ARG A 20 -13.21 32.24 32.99
CA ARG A 20 -14.53 32.20 33.66
C ARG A 20 -15.10 30.76 33.62
N PRO A 21 -15.82 30.31 34.68
CA PRO A 21 -16.34 28.94 34.77
C PRO A 21 -17.15 28.46 33.56
N GLN A 22 -17.94 29.36 32.96
CA GLN A 22 -18.78 29.08 31.81
C GLN A 22 -17.95 28.72 30.56
N HIS A 23 -16.88 29.47 30.28
CA HIS A 23 -16.01 29.21 29.13
C HIS A 23 -15.16 27.93 29.31
N LYS A 24 -14.77 27.61 30.56
CA LYS A 24 -14.07 26.37 30.88
C LYS A 24 -14.89 25.13 30.52
N PHE A 25 -16.17 25.13 30.90
CA PHE A 25 -17.06 24.03 30.61
C PHE A 25 -17.23 23.85 29.09
N GLN A 26 -17.48 24.95 28.37
CA GLN A 26 -17.63 24.91 26.91
C GLN A 26 -16.38 24.35 26.22
N LEU A 27 -15.18 24.83 26.55
CA LEU A 27 -13.94 24.33 25.97
C LEU A 27 -13.69 22.85 26.26
N MET A 28 -13.97 22.39 27.49
CA MET A 28 -13.83 20.97 27.85
C MET A 28 -14.85 20.09 27.12
N VAL A 29 -16.08 20.58 26.92
CA VAL A 29 -17.12 19.89 26.14
C VAL A 29 -16.74 19.82 24.66
N TYR A 30 -16.26 20.91 24.06
CA TYR A 30 -15.78 20.92 22.68
C TYR A 30 -14.60 19.99 22.46
N LEU A 31 -13.65 19.97 23.40
CA LEU A 31 -12.50 19.08 23.33
C LEU A 31 -12.97 17.61 23.38
N SER A 32 -13.89 17.29 24.29
CA SER A 32 -14.47 15.94 24.40
C SER A 32 -15.23 15.52 23.15
N SER A 33 -16.06 16.40 22.59
CA SER A 33 -16.84 16.10 21.39
C SER A 33 -15.96 15.97 20.14
N MET A 34 -14.92 16.81 20.00
CA MET A 34 -13.94 16.70 18.92
C MET A 34 -13.24 15.34 18.94
N TRP A 35 -12.71 14.93 20.10
CA TRP A 35 -12.02 13.64 20.23
C TRP A 35 -12.96 12.46 20.03
N THR A 36 -14.20 12.53 20.53
CA THR A 36 -15.22 11.50 20.28
C THR A 36 -15.52 11.38 18.78
N ALA A 37 -15.68 12.50 18.08
CA ALA A 37 -15.92 12.51 16.64
C ALA A 37 -14.74 11.91 15.85
N ILE A 38 -13.50 12.26 16.21
CA ILE A 38 -12.29 11.68 15.60
C ILE A 38 -12.26 10.16 15.78
N PHE A 39 -12.55 9.67 16.99
CA PHE A 39 -12.55 8.22 17.24
C PHE A 39 -13.68 7.50 16.49
N CYS A 40 -14.90 8.04 16.51
CA CYS A 40 -16.01 7.48 15.74
C CYS A 40 -15.72 7.48 14.23
N ALA A 41 -15.16 8.56 13.69
CA ALA A 41 -14.78 8.64 12.28
C ALA A 41 -13.64 7.68 11.93
N SER A 42 -12.66 7.51 12.81
CA SER A 42 -11.52 6.59 12.61
C SER A 42 -11.95 5.12 12.64
N ILE A 43 -12.87 4.76 13.54
CA ILE A 43 -13.41 3.40 13.61
C ILE A 43 -14.40 3.17 12.45
N GLY A 44 -15.22 4.17 12.10
CA GLY A 44 -16.12 4.10 10.95
C GLY A 44 -15.37 4.01 9.61
N SER A 45 -14.22 4.67 9.49
CA SER A 45 -13.39 4.61 8.29
C SER A 45 -12.65 3.29 8.11
N TRP A 46 -12.57 2.47 9.16
CA TRP A 46 -12.06 1.10 9.09
C TRP A 46 -12.78 0.27 8.02
N MET A 47 -14.09 0.50 7.81
CA MET A 47 -14.87 -0.16 6.77
C MET A 47 -14.35 0.17 5.36
N TYR A 48 -13.93 1.42 5.12
CA TYR A 48 -13.36 1.85 3.84
C TYR A 48 -11.90 1.43 3.67
N TYR A 49 -11.16 1.25 4.77
CA TYR A 49 -9.78 0.79 4.75
C TYR A 49 -9.65 -0.61 4.12
N GLY A 50 -10.59 -1.51 4.42
CA GLY A 50 -10.64 -2.83 3.80
C GLY A 50 -10.78 -2.76 2.27
N GLU A 51 -11.69 -1.93 1.77
CA GLU A 51 -11.94 -1.78 0.35
C GLU A 51 -10.74 -1.16 -0.40
N LEU A 52 -10.08 -0.15 0.20
CA LEU A 52 -8.85 0.42 -0.33
C LEU A 52 -7.72 -0.63 -0.42
N MET A 53 -7.55 -1.46 0.60
CA MET A 53 -6.53 -2.52 0.58
C MET A 53 -6.83 -3.61 -0.45
N VAL A 54 -8.08 -4.05 -0.54
CA VAL A 54 -8.52 -5.01 -1.58
C VAL A 54 -8.27 -4.43 -2.97
N GLY A 55 -8.57 -3.15 -3.19
CA GLY A 55 -8.28 -2.46 -4.46
C GLY A 55 -6.80 -2.49 -4.82
N HIS A 56 -5.91 -2.20 -3.88
CA HIS A 56 -4.45 -2.26 -4.11
C HIS A 56 -3.97 -3.69 -4.39
N LEU A 57 -4.49 -4.68 -3.67
CA LEU A 57 -4.14 -6.09 -3.89
C LEU A 57 -4.61 -6.60 -5.26
N LEU A 58 -5.83 -6.25 -5.68
CA LEU A 58 -6.34 -6.57 -7.01
C LEU A 58 -5.52 -5.89 -8.11
N PHE A 59 -5.14 -4.63 -7.91
CA PHE A 59 -4.30 -3.91 -8.85
C PHE A 59 -2.91 -4.55 -9.00
N ALA A 60 -2.26 -4.88 -7.88
CA ALA A 60 -0.99 -5.59 -7.87
C ALA A 60 -1.09 -6.97 -8.52
N ALA A 61 -2.15 -7.73 -8.22
CA ALA A 61 -2.43 -9.01 -8.85
C ALA A 61 -2.61 -8.88 -10.37
N GLY A 62 -3.34 -7.85 -10.83
CA GLY A 62 -3.51 -7.56 -12.26
C GLY A 62 -2.19 -7.32 -12.99
N ILE A 63 -1.28 -6.54 -12.38
CA ILE A 63 0.07 -6.32 -12.92
C ILE A 63 0.84 -7.63 -13.01
N LEU A 64 0.84 -8.43 -11.94
CA LEU A 64 1.57 -9.70 -11.89
C LEU A 64 1.05 -10.72 -12.91
N ILE A 65 -0.27 -10.85 -13.04
CA ILE A 65 -0.90 -11.74 -14.02
C ILE A 65 -0.53 -11.29 -15.43
N THR A 66 -0.60 -9.99 -15.73
CA THR A 66 -0.22 -9.46 -17.04
C THR A 66 1.25 -9.75 -17.37
N ALA A 67 2.15 -9.53 -16.41
CA ALA A 67 3.56 -9.87 -16.56
C ALA A 67 3.78 -11.37 -16.78
N ALA A 68 3.05 -12.23 -16.07
CA ALA A 68 3.12 -13.68 -16.23
C ALA A 68 2.63 -14.14 -17.61
N VAL A 69 1.55 -13.55 -18.11
CA VAL A 69 1.01 -13.81 -19.46
C VAL A 69 2.03 -13.41 -20.52
N PHE A 70 2.61 -12.21 -20.44
CA PHE A 70 3.61 -11.76 -21.40
C PHE A 70 4.91 -12.58 -21.33
N SER A 71 5.35 -12.97 -20.14
CA SER A 71 6.50 -13.87 -19.97
C SER A 71 6.24 -15.25 -20.60
N SER A 72 5.02 -15.76 -20.46
CA SER A 72 4.63 -17.04 -21.06
C SER A 72 4.53 -16.94 -22.58
N ALA A 73 3.92 -15.87 -23.08
CA ALA A 73 3.81 -15.59 -24.51
C ALA A 73 5.18 -15.38 -25.17
N SER A 74 6.10 -14.67 -24.53
CA SER A 74 7.45 -14.45 -25.05
C SER A 74 8.28 -15.74 -25.10
N LYS A 75 8.13 -16.62 -24.11
CA LYS A 75 8.75 -17.97 -24.16
C LYS A 75 8.15 -18.82 -25.28
N ALA A 76 6.83 -18.78 -25.46
CA ALA A 76 6.15 -19.51 -26.52
C ALA A 76 6.54 -18.99 -27.91
N SER A 77 6.60 -17.66 -28.11
CA SER A 77 7.05 -17.08 -29.37
C SER A 77 8.52 -17.40 -29.65
N ALA A 78 9.40 -17.36 -28.65
CA ALA A 78 10.80 -17.76 -28.80
C ALA A 78 10.98 -19.24 -29.18
N VAL A 79 10.02 -20.12 -28.88
CA VAL A 79 10.01 -21.51 -29.37
C VAL A 79 9.44 -21.58 -30.79
N ALA A 80 8.38 -20.84 -31.09
CA ALA A 80 7.75 -20.84 -32.41
C ALA A 80 8.64 -20.22 -33.51
N THR A 81 9.47 -19.23 -33.15
CA THR A 81 10.41 -18.57 -34.09
C THR A 81 11.72 -19.34 -34.24
N ARG A 82 11.99 -20.35 -33.39
CA ARG A 82 13.18 -21.20 -33.52
C ARG A 82 13.12 -22.00 -34.82
N THR A 83 13.96 -21.60 -35.77
CA THR A 83 14.15 -22.29 -37.04
C THR A 83 15.29 -23.31 -36.91
N TYR A 84 15.45 -24.22 -37.87
CA TYR A 84 16.60 -25.15 -37.94
C TYR A 84 17.98 -24.51 -37.69
N ARG A 85 18.08 -23.20 -37.96
CA ARG A 85 19.26 -22.33 -37.78
C ARG A 85 19.63 -22.07 -36.30
N ASP A 86 18.66 -22.14 -35.39
CA ASP A 86 18.81 -21.77 -33.98
C ASP A 86 19.23 -22.95 -33.08
N PHE A 87 19.31 -24.16 -33.65
CA PHE A 87 19.81 -25.34 -32.97
C PHE A 87 21.34 -25.42 -33.13
N ALA A 88 22.06 -25.24 -32.02
CA ALA A 88 23.51 -25.38 -32.00
C ALA A 88 23.93 -26.81 -32.39
N ARG A 89 24.93 -26.92 -33.26
CA ARG A 89 25.57 -28.18 -33.64
C ARG A 89 26.46 -28.64 -32.48
N SER A 90 26.84 -29.92 -32.44
CA SER A 90 27.57 -30.53 -31.31
C SER A 90 28.92 -29.86 -31.00
N ASP A 91 29.49 -29.17 -31.99
CA ASP A 91 30.73 -28.40 -31.99
C ASP A 91 30.56 -26.94 -31.50
N ARG A 92 29.34 -26.51 -31.18
CA ARG A 92 28.98 -25.16 -30.71
C ARG A 92 29.28 -24.02 -31.69
N THR A 93 29.54 -24.30 -32.97
CA THR A 93 29.67 -23.25 -33.98
C THR A 93 28.30 -22.87 -34.58
N PRO A 94 28.13 -21.63 -35.09
CA PRO A 94 26.93 -21.25 -35.82
C PRO A 94 26.83 -22.04 -37.14
N ARG A 95 25.70 -22.70 -37.37
CA ARG A 95 25.48 -23.70 -38.46
C ARG A 95 25.60 -23.18 -39.92
N TYR A 96 26.01 -21.94 -40.14
CA TYR A 96 26.19 -21.34 -41.48
C TYR A 96 27.62 -20.84 -41.72
N ASP A 97 28.55 -21.13 -40.81
CA ASP A 97 29.97 -20.83 -40.98
C ASP A 97 30.60 -21.65 -42.12
N ASP A 98 30.02 -22.81 -42.46
CA ASP A 98 30.42 -23.71 -43.53
C ASP A 98 30.01 -23.27 -44.95
N VAL A 99 29.08 -22.32 -45.10
CA VAL A 99 28.56 -21.90 -46.41
C VAL A 99 29.44 -20.86 -47.11
N TRP A 100 30.32 -20.17 -46.36
CA TRP A 100 31.15 -19.06 -46.88
C TRP A 100 32.66 -19.32 -46.82
N GLY A 101 33.07 -20.53 -46.41
CA GLY A 101 34.47 -20.90 -46.13
C GLY A 101 35.14 -21.83 -47.16
N ALA A 102 34.55 -22.03 -48.34
CA ALA A 102 35.12 -22.83 -49.42
C ALA A 102 35.73 -21.95 -50.52
#